data_AF-A0A2I0IIX9-F1
#
_entry.id   AF-A0A2I0IIX9-F1
#
_cell.length_a   1.000
_cell.length_b   1.000
_cell.length_c   1.000
_cell.angle_alpha   90.00
_cell.angle_beta   90.00
_cell.angle_gamma   90.00
#
_symmetry.space_group_name_H-M   'P 1'
#
loop_
_entity.id
_entity.type
_entity.pdbx_description
1 polymer ?
#
loop_
_entity_poly.entity_id
_entity_poly.type
_entity_poly.pdbx_seq_one_letter_code
_entity_poly.pdbx_strand_id
1 'polypeptide(L)'
;MKERGKGTDRSVDERYSQWKSLVPVLYDWLANHNLVWPSLSCRWGPQLEQATYKNRQRLYLSEQTDGSVPNTLVIANVEVVKPRVAAAEHISQFNEEARSPFVKKFKTIIHPGEVNRIRELPQNSKIVATHTDGPDVLIWDVESQPSRQAILGAQSSRPDLVLTGHKDNAEFALAMSPTEPFVLSGGKDRCVILWSIQDHISSLAVDTASGKSPGSVSANSKQSSKVSGTNEKPMNGPSIEPRGVFHGHGATVEDVTFCPSSAQEFCSVGDDSCLILWDARTGSSPVVKVEKAHNADLHCVDWNPHDVNLILTGSADNTIRMFDRRNLTSAGVGSPVHTFEAHSAAVLCVQWCPDKTSVFGSSAEDGILNIWDYEKIGKKQEAVGSEAPSSPPGLFFRHAGHRLLTSIGTHPIPGQS
;
A
#
# COMPACT_ATOMS: atom_id res chain seq x y z
N MET A 1 -31.72 -42.76 19.88
CA MET A 1 -30.59 -41.98 20.44
C MET A 1 -29.77 -41.54 19.24
N LYS A 2 -29.94 -40.29 18.81
CA LYS A 2 -29.47 -39.76 17.51
C LYS A 2 -27.95 -39.62 17.49
N GLU A 3 -27.32 -40.18 16.46
CA GLU A 3 -26.00 -39.78 15.99
C GLU A 3 -25.98 -38.26 15.74
N ARG A 4 -25.01 -37.56 16.32
CA ARG A 4 -24.64 -36.20 15.91
C ARG A 4 -23.33 -36.29 15.13
N GLY A 5 -23.36 -35.71 13.94
CA GLY A 5 -22.43 -35.95 12.84
C GLY A 5 -20.97 -35.67 13.15
N LYS A 6 -20.12 -36.62 12.76
CA LYS A 6 -18.75 -36.37 12.31
C LYS A 6 -18.85 -35.73 10.93
N GLY A 7 -18.80 -34.41 10.86
CA GLY A 7 -18.99 -33.71 9.59
C GLY A 7 -18.40 -32.33 9.54
N THR A 8 -17.23 -32.10 10.15
CA THR A 8 -16.53 -30.81 10.06
C THR A 8 -15.07 -31.01 10.41
N ASP A 9 -14.21 -31.13 9.40
CA ASP A 9 -13.07 -30.23 9.11
C ASP A 9 -12.15 -30.96 8.11
N ARG A 10 -12.19 -30.59 6.83
CA ARG A 10 -11.17 -31.05 5.88
C ARG A 10 -9.85 -30.42 6.32
N SER A 11 -8.77 -31.21 6.35
CA SER A 11 -7.46 -30.70 6.76
C SER A 11 -7.08 -29.47 5.91
N VAL A 12 -6.33 -28.52 6.48
CA VAL A 12 -5.89 -27.30 5.79
C VAL A 12 -5.19 -27.65 4.46
N ASP A 13 -4.43 -28.75 4.46
CA ASP A 13 -3.72 -29.26 3.28
C ASP A 13 -4.66 -29.78 2.19
N GLU A 14 -5.79 -30.41 2.55
CA GLU A 14 -6.81 -30.83 1.58
C GLU A 14 -7.52 -29.64 0.94
N ARG A 15 -7.86 -28.62 1.74
CA ARG A 15 -8.48 -27.38 1.23
C ARG A 15 -7.52 -26.65 0.30
N TYR A 16 -6.25 -26.55 0.67
CA TYR A 16 -5.21 -25.94 -0.16
C TYR A 16 -5.00 -26.72 -1.47
N SER A 17 -4.92 -28.04 -1.41
CA SER A 17 -4.79 -28.90 -2.60
C SER A 17 -5.99 -28.76 -3.53
N GLN A 18 -7.21 -28.72 -2.97
CA GLN A 18 -8.42 -28.48 -3.75
C GLN A 18 -8.40 -27.10 -4.42
N TRP A 19 -8.11 -26.03 -3.67
CA TRP A 19 -7.97 -24.69 -4.24
C TRP A 19 -6.91 -24.65 -5.36
N LYS A 20 -5.74 -25.28 -5.15
CA LYS A 20 -4.65 -25.31 -6.12
C LYS A 20 -5.07 -26.00 -7.43
N SER A 21 -5.91 -27.04 -7.36
CA SER A 21 -6.47 -27.70 -8.54
C SER A 21 -7.42 -26.81 -9.36
N LEU A 22 -8.04 -25.81 -8.72
CA LEU A 22 -8.93 -24.85 -9.37
C LEU A 22 -8.21 -23.62 -9.95
N VAL A 23 -6.90 -23.45 -9.69
CA VAL A 23 -6.14 -22.27 -10.13
C VAL A 23 -6.29 -21.98 -11.64
N PRO A 24 -6.19 -22.95 -12.56
CA PRO A 24 -6.36 -22.70 -14.00
C PRO A 24 -7.74 -22.18 -14.42
N VAL A 25 -8.75 -22.35 -13.56
CA VAL A 25 -10.13 -21.92 -13.80
C VAL A 25 -10.41 -20.58 -13.12
N LEU A 26 -9.80 -20.35 -11.95
CA LEU A 26 -10.07 -19.17 -11.11
C LEU A 26 -9.18 -17.97 -11.44
N TYR A 27 -7.97 -18.19 -11.95
CA TYR A 27 -7.01 -17.12 -12.20
C TYR A 27 -6.49 -17.22 -13.63
N ASP A 28 -6.46 -16.08 -14.32
CA ASP A 28 -5.75 -15.99 -15.59
C ASP A 28 -4.25 -16.26 -15.39
N TRP A 29 -3.69 -15.78 -14.27
CA TRP A 29 -2.28 -15.94 -13.93
C TRP A 29 -2.09 -15.97 -12.40
N LEU A 30 -1.26 -16.90 -11.91
CA LEU A 30 -0.89 -17.00 -10.49
C LEU A 30 0.62 -17.23 -10.34
N ALA A 31 1.26 -16.41 -9.50
CA ALA A 31 2.63 -16.62 -9.06
C ALA A 31 2.70 -16.73 -7.54
N ASN A 32 3.45 -17.72 -7.04
CA ASN A 32 3.77 -17.86 -5.62
C ASN A 32 5.29 -17.76 -5.41
N HIS A 33 5.71 -16.94 -4.45
CA HIS A 33 7.10 -16.76 -4.07
C HIS A 33 7.23 -16.71 -2.54
N ASN A 34 8.00 -17.64 -1.98
CA ASN A 34 8.27 -17.68 -0.54
C ASN A 34 9.45 -16.76 -0.21
N LEU A 35 9.21 -15.76 0.63
CA LEU A 35 10.27 -14.95 1.22
C LEU A 35 10.88 -15.66 2.43
N VAL A 36 12.16 -15.39 2.71
CA VAL A 36 12.84 -15.89 3.91
C VAL A 36 12.28 -15.23 5.16
N TRP A 37 11.98 -13.94 5.06
CA TRP A 37 11.44 -13.10 6.10
C TRP A 37 10.07 -12.56 5.70
N PRO A 38 9.16 -12.31 6.65
CA PRO A 38 7.86 -11.69 6.35
C PRO A 38 8.05 -10.30 5.73
N SER A 39 7.09 -9.94 4.88
CA SER A 39 6.99 -8.61 4.28
C SER A 39 5.70 -7.95 4.77
N LEU A 40 5.81 -6.79 5.42
CA LEU A 40 4.62 -6.00 5.80
C LEU A 40 4.08 -5.15 4.66
N SER A 41 4.94 -4.74 3.73
CA SER A 41 4.56 -3.92 2.59
C SER A 41 5.07 -4.52 1.29
N CYS A 42 4.18 -4.61 0.31
CA CYS A 42 4.54 -4.81 -1.08
C CYS A 42 4.01 -3.65 -1.95
N ARG A 43 4.73 -3.31 -3.02
CA ARG A 43 4.26 -2.28 -3.96
C ARG A 43 4.74 -2.61 -5.37
N TRP A 44 3.82 -2.63 -6.33
CA TRP A 44 4.17 -2.66 -7.74
C TRP A 44 4.90 -1.38 -8.12
N GLY A 45 5.93 -1.52 -8.95
CA GLY A 45 6.65 -0.42 -9.54
C GLY A 45 6.47 -0.35 -11.06
N PRO A 46 7.36 0.38 -11.77
CA PRO A 46 7.24 0.62 -13.20
C PRO A 46 7.29 -0.68 -14.01
N GLN A 47 6.57 -0.68 -15.13
CA GLN A 47 6.79 -1.65 -16.19
C GLN A 47 8.13 -1.34 -16.88
N LEU A 48 9.07 -2.28 -16.76
CA LEU A 48 10.42 -2.15 -17.31
C LEU A 48 10.48 -2.58 -18.78
N GLU A 49 9.64 -3.54 -19.17
CA GLU A 49 9.62 -4.09 -20.52
C GLU A 49 8.21 -4.56 -20.89
N GLN A 50 7.78 -4.26 -22.12
CA GLN A 50 6.55 -4.77 -22.70
C GLN A 50 6.90 -5.70 -23.85
N ALA A 51 6.60 -6.99 -23.72
CA ALA A 51 6.79 -7.94 -24.81
C ALA A 51 5.45 -8.52 -25.28
N THR A 52 5.48 -9.33 -26.34
CA THR A 52 4.26 -9.91 -26.93
C THR A 52 3.47 -10.75 -25.93
N TYR A 53 4.16 -11.58 -25.15
CA TYR A 53 3.54 -12.61 -24.30
C TYR A 53 3.61 -12.32 -22.80
N LYS A 54 4.69 -11.66 -22.36
CA LYS A 54 4.93 -11.30 -20.95
C LYS A 54 5.48 -9.88 -20.85
N ASN A 55 5.19 -9.21 -19.75
CA ASN A 55 5.78 -7.93 -19.40
C ASN A 55 6.76 -8.15 -18.25
N ARG A 56 7.83 -7.36 -18.18
CA ARG A 56 8.71 -7.32 -17.02
C ARG A 56 8.40 -6.10 -16.20
N GLN A 57 8.13 -6.30 -14.92
CA GLN A 57 7.67 -5.24 -14.04
C GLN A 57 8.42 -5.25 -12.72
N ARG A 58 8.57 -4.06 -12.12
CA ARG A 58 9.21 -3.90 -10.83
C ARG A 58 8.26 -4.28 -9.69
N LEU A 59 8.81 -4.89 -8.64
CA LEU A 59 8.11 -5.15 -7.38
C LEU A 59 9.02 -4.76 -6.22
N TYR A 60 8.50 -3.99 -5.28
CA TYR A 60 9.18 -3.63 -4.03
C TYR A 60 8.60 -4.45 -2.88
N LEU A 61 9.47 -5.00 -2.04
CA LEU A 61 9.11 -5.81 -0.88
C LEU A 61 9.93 -5.38 0.33
N SER A 62 9.31 -5.36 1.49
CA SER A 62 10.01 -5.28 2.78
C SER A 62 10.45 -6.68 3.23
N GLU A 63 11.58 -6.81 3.91
CA GLU A 63 11.92 -8.01 4.69
C GLU A 63 12.14 -7.57 6.15
N GLN A 64 11.21 -7.96 7.04
CA GLN A 64 11.32 -7.72 8.48
C GLN A 64 11.97 -8.91 9.19
N THR A 65 13.02 -8.61 9.93
CA THR A 65 13.94 -9.59 10.51
C THR A 65 13.83 -9.57 12.03
N ASP A 66 14.24 -10.65 12.67
CA ASP A 66 14.33 -10.73 14.14
C ASP A 66 15.59 -10.06 14.73
N GLY A 67 16.32 -9.28 13.90
CA GLY A 67 17.59 -8.66 14.25
C GLY A 67 18.83 -9.54 14.06
N SER A 68 18.68 -10.83 13.70
CA SER A 68 19.81 -11.71 13.37
C SER A 68 20.53 -11.30 12.08
N VAL A 69 19.80 -10.67 11.17
CA VAL A 69 20.32 -9.94 10.00
C VAL A 69 19.59 -8.61 9.89
N PRO A 70 20.13 -7.61 9.17
CA PRO A 70 19.44 -6.34 9.01
C PRO A 70 18.13 -6.45 8.20
N ASN A 71 17.17 -5.58 8.51
CA ASN A 71 15.98 -5.37 7.68
C ASN A 71 16.36 -4.94 6.25
N THR A 72 15.53 -5.28 5.27
CA THR A 72 15.83 -4.91 3.88
C THR A 72 14.64 -4.37 3.10
N LEU A 73 14.95 -3.46 2.18
CA LEU A 73 14.09 -3.14 1.05
C LEU A 73 14.60 -3.94 -0.16
N VAL A 74 13.76 -4.85 -0.63
CA VAL A 74 14.03 -5.71 -1.78
C VAL A 74 13.40 -5.10 -3.01
N ILE A 75 14.22 -4.94 -4.03
CA ILE A 75 13.81 -4.55 -5.37
C ILE A 75 13.87 -5.81 -6.23
N ALA A 76 12.72 -6.25 -6.72
CA ALA A 76 12.56 -7.44 -7.54
C ALA A 76 12.02 -7.08 -8.93
N ASN A 77 12.28 -7.97 -9.88
CA ASN A 77 11.67 -7.97 -11.20
C ASN A 77 10.75 -9.18 -11.32
N VAL A 78 9.52 -8.95 -11.76
CA VAL A 78 8.50 -9.96 -11.95
C VAL A 78 8.16 -10.05 -13.42
N GLU A 79 8.05 -11.27 -13.94
CA GLU A 79 7.50 -11.51 -15.26
C GLU A 79 6.00 -11.72 -15.15
N VAL A 80 5.22 -10.75 -15.61
CA VAL A 80 3.76 -10.79 -15.61
C VAL A 80 3.28 -11.28 -16.97
N VAL A 81 2.65 -12.45 -16.99
CA VAL A 81 2.14 -13.05 -18.25
C VAL A 81 0.82 -12.37 -18.63
N LYS A 82 0.63 -12.09 -19.92
CA LYS A 82 -0.61 -11.44 -20.38
C LYS A 82 -1.81 -12.39 -20.27
N PRO A 83 -3.01 -11.90 -19.90
CA PRO A 83 -4.15 -12.76 -19.58
C PRO A 83 -4.52 -13.80 -20.64
N ARG A 84 -4.58 -13.40 -21.93
CA ARG A 84 -4.96 -14.32 -23.02
C ARG A 84 -3.96 -15.46 -23.23
N VAL A 85 -2.68 -15.18 -23.01
CA VAL A 85 -1.61 -16.19 -23.13
C VAL A 85 -1.66 -17.10 -21.91
N ALA A 86 -1.76 -16.48 -20.73
CA ALA A 86 -1.79 -17.17 -19.46
C ALA A 86 -2.99 -18.14 -19.37
N ALA A 87 -4.19 -17.73 -19.79
CA ALA A 87 -5.36 -18.62 -19.83
C ALA A 87 -5.17 -19.82 -20.79
N ALA A 88 -4.60 -19.60 -21.98
CA ALA A 88 -4.33 -20.66 -22.94
C ALA A 88 -3.27 -21.65 -22.45
N GLU A 89 -2.19 -21.15 -21.84
CA GLU A 89 -1.11 -21.97 -21.26
C GLU A 89 -1.55 -22.69 -19.98
N HIS A 90 -2.26 -22.02 -19.07
CA HIS A 90 -2.81 -22.65 -17.86
C HIS A 90 -3.75 -23.80 -18.20
N ILE A 91 -4.62 -23.66 -19.21
CA ILE A 91 -5.55 -24.74 -19.57
C ILE A 91 -4.82 -25.91 -20.26
N SER A 92 -3.77 -25.63 -21.04
CA SER A 92 -3.10 -26.65 -21.86
C SER A 92 -1.87 -27.31 -21.24
N GLN A 93 -1.20 -26.65 -20.28
CA GLN A 93 0.11 -27.06 -19.76
C GLN A 93 0.21 -26.99 -18.22
N PHE A 94 -0.90 -26.83 -17.49
CA PHE A 94 -0.83 -26.80 -16.02
C PHE A 94 -0.14 -28.04 -15.47
N ASN A 95 1.00 -27.81 -14.83
CA ASN A 95 1.80 -28.81 -14.15
C ASN A 95 1.88 -28.41 -12.67
N GLU A 96 1.46 -29.31 -11.78
CA GLU A 96 1.38 -29.10 -10.33
C GLU A 96 2.73 -28.73 -9.68
N GLU A 97 3.84 -29.08 -10.34
CA GLU A 97 5.22 -28.84 -9.92
C GLU A 97 5.91 -27.69 -10.68
N ALA A 98 5.24 -27.06 -11.65
CA ALA A 98 5.82 -25.95 -12.39
C ALA A 98 6.14 -24.79 -11.44
N ARG A 99 7.42 -24.43 -11.36
CA ARG A 99 7.87 -23.24 -10.63
C ARG A 99 7.21 -22.01 -11.26
N SER A 100 6.39 -21.29 -10.49
CA SER A 100 5.81 -20.01 -10.90
C SER A 100 6.90 -19.08 -11.44
N PRO A 101 6.62 -18.27 -12.47
CA PRO A 101 7.62 -17.40 -13.08
C PRO A 101 8.13 -16.33 -12.10
N PHE A 102 9.21 -16.71 -11.40
CA PHE A 102 10.43 -15.99 -11.06
C PHE A 102 10.28 -14.51 -10.69
N VAL A 103 9.69 -14.22 -9.51
CA VAL A 103 10.06 -13.01 -8.77
C VAL A 103 11.57 -13.06 -8.54
N LYS A 104 12.34 -12.27 -9.30
CA LYS A 104 13.80 -12.27 -9.27
C LYS A 104 14.27 -11.06 -8.48
N LYS A 105 14.88 -11.31 -7.31
CA LYS A 105 15.59 -10.29 -6.54
C LYS A 105 16.65 -9.65 -7.42
N PHE A 106 16.49 -8.35 -7.68
CA PHE A 106 17.37 -7.55 -8.53
C PHE A 106 18.38 -6.79 -7.67
N LYS A 107 17.92 -6.17 -6.59
CA LYS A 107 18.73 -5.35 -5.69
C LYS A 107 18.21 -5.43 -4.26
N THR A 108 19.11 -5.33 -3.30
CA THR A 108 18.77 -5.25 -1.88
C THR A 108 19.38 -3.99 -1.29
N ILE A 109 18.57 -3.20 -0.61
CA ILE A 109 18.99 -2.06 0.19
C ILE A 109 18.89 -2.48 1.66
N ILE A 110 19.97 -2.32 2.43
CA ILE A 110 19.93 -2.60 3.87
C ILE A 110 19.20 -1.43 4.53
N HIS A 111 18.06 -1.71 5.13
CA HIS A 111 17.20 -0.71 5.70
C HIS A 111 17.56 -0.46 7.17
N PRO A 112 17.63 0.80 7.63
CA PRO A 112 17.98 1.13 9.02
C PRO A 112 16.89 0.82 10.05
N GLY A 113 15.66 0.57 9.62
CA GLY A 113 14.51 0.24 10.46
C GLY A 113 13.57 -0.75 9.76
N GLU A 114 12.54 -1.19 10.46
CA GLU A 114 11.52 -2.08 9.92
C GLU A 114 10.69 -1.36 8.86
N VAL A 115 10.61 -1.87 7.63
CA VAL A 115 9.86 -1.20 6.55
C VAL A 115 8.38 -1.56 6.62
N ASN A 116 7.56 -0.62 7.09
CA ASN A 116 6.14 -0.82 7.33
C ASN A 116 5.26 -0.40 6.13
N ARG A 117 5.68 0.61 5.36
CA ARG A 117 4.98 1.02 4.13
C ARG A 117 5.95 1.50 3.06
N ILE A 118 5.66 1.13 1.81
CA ILE A 118 6.42 1.51 0.62
C ILE A 118 5.49 2.26 -0.34
N ARG A 119 5.95 3.41 -0.85
CA ARG A 119 5.26 4.18 -1.90
C ARG A 119 6.26 4.63 -2.97
N GLU A 120 5.89 4.48 -4.23
CA GLU A 120 6.67 5.03 -5.35
C GLU A 120 6.19 6.45 -5.68
N LEU A 121 7.11 7.25 -6.24
CA LEU A 121 6.77 8.55 -6.79
C LEU A 121 6.23 8.39 -8.23
N PRO A 122 4.95 8.70 -8.51
CA PRO A 122 4.37 8.46 -9.83
C PRO A 122 5.08 9.20 -10.98
N GLN A 123 5.66 10.37 -10.69
CA GLN A 123 6.36 11.21 -11.67
C GLN A 123 7.80 10.74 -11.92
N ASN A 124 8.38 9.91 -11.03
CA ASN A 124 9.74 9.40 -11.19
C ASN A 124 9.87 8.02 -10.55
N SER A 125 9.84 7.00 -11.39
CA SER A 125 9.84 5.58 -11.00
C SER A 125 11.12 5.07 -10.34
N LYS A 126 12.16 5.91 -10.24
CA LYS A 126 13.37 5.61 -9.46
C LYS A 126 13.22 5.93 -7.98
N ILE A 127 12.23 6.75 -7.62
CA ILE A 127 12.10 7.30 -6.27
C ILE A 127 11.05 6.52 -5.49
N VAL A 128 11.46 6.04 -4.33
CA VAL A 128 10.60 5.32 -3.39
C VAL A 128 10.72 5.96 -2.02
N ALA A 129 9.57 6.20 -1.39
CA ALA A 129 9.47 6.56 0.02
C ALA A 129 9.17 5.31 0.86
N THR A 130 9.80 5.23 2.03
CA THR A 130 9.56 4.17 3.02
C THR A 130 9.27 4.76 4.38
N HIS A 131 8.26 4.18 5.03
CA HIS A 131 7.95 4.44 6.42
C HIS A 131 8.44 3.31 7.31
N THR A 132 8.85 3.63 8.54
CA THR A 132 9.48 2.66 9.44
C THR A 132 8.86 2.57 10.81
N ASP A 133 9.51 1.87 11.72
CA ASP A 133 9.30 1.86 13.17
C ASP A 133 9.79 3.14 13.88
N GLY A 134 10.15 4.19 13.15
CA GLY A 134 10.69 5.44 13.69
C GLY A 134 9.90 6.68 13.24
N PRO A 135 10.32 7.88 13.66
CA PRO A 135 9.64 9.14 13.30
C PRO A 135 9.99 9.63 11.89
N ASP A 136 11.10 9.17 11.31
CA ASP A 136 11.60 9.69 10.04
C ASP A 136 11.04 8.89 8.84
N VAL A 137 10.64 9.60 7.78
CA VAL A 137 10.34 8.99 6.47
C VAL A 137 11.58 9.04 5.60
N LEU A 138 11.90 7.96 4.90
CA LEU A 138 13.12 7.86 4.10
C LEU A 138 12.82 7.83 2.60
N ILE A 139 13.60 8.57 1.83
CA ILE A 139 13.54 8.58 0.37
C ILE A 139 14.76 7.88 -0.21
N TRP A 140 14.51 7.05 -1.23
CA TRP A 140 15.49 6.23 -1.91
C TRP A 140 15.42 6.45 -3.42
N ASP A 141 16.54 6.79 -4.05
CA ASP A 141 16.75 6.54 -5.48
C ASP A 141 17.20 5.09 -5.64
N VAL A 142 16.24 4.21 -5.94
CA VAL A 142 16.49 2.77 -5.99
C VAL A 142 17.46 2.35 -7.09
N GLU A 143 17.68 3.19 -8.11
CA GLU A 143 18.65 2.90 -9.17
C GLU A 143 20.07 3.30 -8.75
N SER A 144 20.24 4.41 -8.03
CA SER A 144 21.53 4.88 -7.54
C SER A 144 22.10 4.01 -6.39
N GLN A 145 21.22 3.45 -5.56
CA GLN A 145 21.61 2.69 -4.38
C GLN A 145 22.39 1.41 -4.77
N PRO A 146 23.49 1.05 -4.10
CA PRO A 146 24.21 -0.18 -4.36
C PRO A 146 23.43 -1.40 -3.87
N SER A 147 23.55 -2.52 -4.58
CA SER A 147 23.04 -3.80 -4.07
C SER A 147 23.94 -4.30 -2.94
N ARG A 148 23.34 -4.66 -1.81
CA ARG A 148 24.04 -5.17 -0.63
C ARG A 148 23.58 -6.59 -0.28
N GLN A 149 24.37 -7.27 0.55
CA GLN A 149 23.98 -8.55 1.15
C GLN A 149 23.64 -8.31 2.62
N ALA A 150 22.47 -8.77 3.05
CA ALA A 150 22.03 -8.67 4.43
C ALA A 150 22.68 -9.78 5.26
N ILE A 151 23.85 -9.46 5.83
CA ILE A 151 24.59 -10.32 6.75
C ILE A 151 24.67 -9.62 8.11
N LEU A 152 24.82 -10.42 9.18
CA LEU A 152 24.96 -9.89 10.54
C LEU A 152 26.09 -8.85 10.61
N GLY A 153 25.80 -7.67 11.17
CA GLY A 153 26.76 -6.57 11.31
C GLY A 153 26.96 -5.70 10.06
N ALA A 154 26.28 -5.99 8.95
CA ALA A 154 26.32 -5.12 7.77
C ALA A 154 25.72 -3.74 8.09
N GLN A 155 26.40 -2.69 7.64
CA GLN A 155 25.96 -1.31 7.86
C GLN A 155 24.74 -0.97 7.00
N SER A 156 23.82 -0.20 7.57
CA SER A 156 22.63 0.30 6.86
C SER A 156 23.01 1.13 5.65
N SER A 157 22.20 1.03 4.59
CA SER A 157 22.29 1.93 3.45
C SER A 157 21.96 3.35 3.90
N ARG A 158 22.63 4.32 3.27
CA ARG A 158 22.36 5.74 3.47
C ARG A 158 21.15 6.15 2.63
N PRO A 159 20.08 6.69 3.24
CA PRO A 159 18.96 7.23 2.47
C PRO A 159 19.39 8.46 1.66
N ASP A 160 18.73 8.68 0.53
CA ASP A 160 18.99 9.81 -0.36
C ASP A 160 18.41 11.12 0.19
N LEU A 161 17.33 11.02 0.97
CA LEU A 161 16.74 12.11 1.75
C LEU A 161 16.04 11.56 3.00
N VAL A 162 16.13 12.29 4.10
CA VAL A 162 15.41 12.03 5.35
C VAL A 162 14.36 13.12 5.55
N LEU A 163 13.10 12.74 5.71
CA LEU A 163 12.03 13.68 6.01
C LEU A 163 11.78 13.68 7.51
N THR A 164 12.12 14.78 8.18
CA THR A 164 11.99 14.94 9.63
C THR A 164 10.67 15.63 9.97
N GLY A 165 10.23 15.50 11.22
CA GLY A 165 9.14 16.32 11.76
C GLY A 165 8.20 15.61 12.72
N HIS A 166 8.00 14.29 12.57
CA HIS A 166 7.21 13.54 13.53
C HIS A 166 7.90 13.52 14.90
N LYS A 167 7.08 13.53 15.96
CA LYS A 167 7.55 13.53 17.36
C LYS A 167 7.47 12.17 18.03
N ASP A 168 6.81 11.24 17.37
CA ASP A 168 6.58 9.86 17.81
C ASP A 168 6.63 8.96 16.55
N ASN A 169 6.56 7.65 16.72
CA ASN A 169 6.63 6.70 15.62
C ASN A 169 5.55 6.98 14.58
N ALA A 170 6.00 6.99 13.33
CA ALA A 170 5.14 7.14 12.18
C ALA A 170 5.22 5.80 11.43
N GLU A 171 4.29 4.90 11.75
CA GLU A 171 4.46 3.47 11.42
C GLU A 171 3.91 3.17 10.03
N PHE A 172 2.66 3.52 9.76
CA PHE A 172 1.96 3.01 8.59
C PHE A 172 1.62 4.09 7.57
N ALA A 173 0.97 5.18 7.97
CA ALA A 173 0.46 6.20 7.07
C ALA A 173 1.55 6.81 6.16
N LEU A 174 1.49 6.54 4.86
CA LEU A 174 2.41 7.09 3.85
C LEU A 174 1.74 7.17 2.47
N ALA A 175 1.84 8.33 1.83
CA ALA A 175 1.42 8.56 0.46
C ALA A 175 2.38 9.47 -0.32
N MET A 176 2.48 9.25 -1.62
CA MET A 176 3.16 10.15 -2.55
C MET A 176 2.13 10.72 -3.52
N SER A 177 2.21 12.03 -3.79
CA SER A 177 1.23 12.71 -4.62
C SER A 177 1.37 12.30 -6.09
N PRO A 178 0.25 12.08 -6.81
CA PRO A 178 0.28 11.79 -8.25
C PRO A 178 0.50 13.02 -9.12
N THR A 179 0.33 14.24 -8.59
CA THR A 179 0.43 15.47 -9.40
C THR A 179 1.73 16.25 -9.17
N GLU A 180 2.26 16.24 -7.94
CA GLU A 180 3.50 16.95 -7.57
C GLU A 180 4.38 16.05 -6.70
N PRO A 181 5.70 16.30 -6.60
CA PRO A 181 6.60 15.49 -5.77
C PRO A 181 6.47 15.85 -4.29
N PHE A 182 5.30 15.58 -3.75
CA PHE A 182 4.95 15.75 -2.34
C PHE A 182 4.77 14.39 -1.68
N VAL A 183 5.08 14.36 -0.37
CA VAL A 183 4.97 13.18 0.48
C VAL A 183 4.08 13.52 1.66
N LEU A 184 3.16 12.62 2.00
CA LEU A 184 2.36 12.67 3.22
C LEU A 184 2.73 11.52 4.13
N SER A 185 2.75 11.80 5.43
CA SER A 185 2.84 10.79 6.47
C SER A 185 1.92 11.13 7.63
N GLY A 186 1.52 10.10 8.37
CA GLY A 186 0.81 10.21 9.65
C GLY A 186 1.51 9.39 10.73
N GLY A 187 1.37 9.78 12.00
CA GLY A 187 2.03 9.08 13.10
C GLY A 187 1.26 9.05 14.42
N LYS A 188 1.86 8.43 15.43
CA LYS A 188 1.37 8.36 16.83
C LYS A 188 1.34 9.71 17.52
N ASP A 189 2.05 10.68 16.97
CA ASP A 189 1.97 12.09 17.35
C ASP A 189 0.68 12.78 16.87
N ARG A 190 -0.24 12.03 16.24
CA ARG A 190 -1.59 12.44 15.85
C ARG A 190 -1.61 13.51 14.77
N CYS A 191 -0.47 13.72 14.12
CA CYS A 191 -0.29 14.71 13.09
C CYS A 191 -0.25 14.04 11.72
N VAL A 192 -0.73 14.76 10.71
CA VAL A 192 -0.38 14.49 9.32
C VAL A 192 0.70 15.49 8.92
N ILE A 193 1.78 15.04 8.30
CA ILE A 193 2.88 15.89 7.87
C ILE A 193 3.01 15.82 6.35
N LEU A 194 3.19 16.99 5.74
CA LEU A 194 3.41 17.18 4.31
C LEU A 194 4.84 17.67 4.08
N TRP A 195 5.55 17.05 3.13
CA TRP A 195 6.83 17.52 2.63
C TRP A 195 6.78 17.74 1.13
N SER A 196 7.62 18.65 0.63
CA SER A 196 7.96 18.73 -0.79
C SER A 196 9.37 18.20 -0.99
N ILE A 197 9.52 17.25 -1.90
CA ILE A 197 10.84 16.73 -2.32
C ILE A 197 11.24 17.29 -3.70
N GLN A 198 10.56 18.34 -4.18
CA GLN A 198 10.78 18.92 -5.51
C GLN A 198 12.25 19.31 -5.74
N ASP A 199 12.89 19.94 -4.76
CA ASP A 199 14.29 20.38 -4.88
C ASP A 199 15.24 19.19 -5.04
N HIS A 200 14.99 18.10 -4.31
CA HIS A 200 15.76 16.86 -4.43
C HIS A 200 15.60 16.25 -5.83
N ILE A 201 14.36 16.16 -6.34
CA ILE A 201 14.08 15.65 -7.69
C ILE A 201 14.75 16.51 -8.77
N SER A 202 14.68 17.84 -8.64
CA SER A 202 15.31 18.77 -9.57
C SER A 202 16.84 18.62 -9.58
N SER A 203 17.46 18.43 -8.41
CA SER A 203 18.91 18.19 -8.30
C SER A 203 19.33 16.90 -9.03
N LEU A 204 18.59 15.81 -8.84
CA LEU A 204 18.87 14.53 -9.52
C LEU A 204 18.77 14.66 -11.05
N ALA A 205 17.82 15.46 -11.55
CA ALA A 205 17.68 15.72 -12.97
C ALA A 205 18.88 16.49 -13.56
N VAL A 206 19.41 17.48 -12.82
CA VAL A 206 20.60 18.25 -13.21
C VAL A 206 21.86 17.39 -13.21
N ASP A 207 22.03 16.55 -12.20
CA ASP A 207 23.19 15.64 -12.12
C ASP A 207 23.18 14.63 -13.29
N THR A 208 22.00 14.12 -13.64
CA THR A 208 21.82 13.24 -14.80
C THR A 208 22.17 13.96 -16.11
N ALA A 209 21.70 15.19 -16.29
CA ALA A 209 21.98 15.98 -17.50
C ALA A 209 23.46 16.38 -17.62
N SER A 210 24.14 16.59 -16.49
CA SER A 210 25.57 16.94 -16.46
C SER A 210 26.51 15.73 -16.51
N GLY A 211 25.98 14.50 -16.56
CA GLY A 211 26.77 13.27 -16.64
C GLY A 211 27.59 12.96 -15.38
N LYS A 212 27.28 13.61 -14.26
CA LYS A 212 27.95 13.34 -12.97
C LYS A 212 27.46 12.02 -12.40
N SER A 213 28.37 11.21 -11.89
CA SER A 213 28.00 9.98 -11.19
C SER A 213 27.27 10.31 -9.87
N PRO A 214 26.19 9.59 -9.54
CA PRO A 214 25.49 9.78 -8.27
C PRO A 214 26.44 9.41 -7.12
N GLY A 215 26.72 10.37 -6.24
CA GLY A 215 27.67 10.22 -5.13
C GLY A 215 28.63 11.40 -4.91
N SER A 216 28.67 12.39 -5.80
CA SER A 216 29.47 13.61 -5.64
C SER A 216 28.67 14.77 -5.03
N VAL A 217 28.13 14.59 -3.81
CA VAL A 217 27.44 15.70 -3.13
C VAL A 217 28.47 16.69 -2.58
N SER A 218 28.44 17.93 -3.08
CA SER A 218 29.16 19.06 -2.49
C SER A 218 28.47 19.44 -1.17
N ALA A 219 29.16 19.25 -0.06
CA ALA A 219 28.68 19.61 1.26
C ALA A 219 28.60 21.14 1.41
N ASN A 220 27.41 21.71 1.25
CA ASN A 220 27.17 23.08 1.67
C ASN A 220 25.73 23.28 2.13
N SER A 221 25.38 22.68 3.28
CA SER A 221 24.29 23.19 4.12
C SER A 221 24.79 23.26 5.55
N LYS A 222 24.67 24.45 6.14
CA LYS A 222 25.16 24.79 7.48
C LYS A 222 24.44 23.93 8.52
N GLN A 223 25.23 23.18 9.29
CA GLN A 223 24.78 22.52 10.52
C GLN A 223 24.17 23.53 11.48
N SER A 224 22.88 23.37 11.77
CA SER A 224 22.22 23.94 12.94
C SER A 224 21.75 22.78 13.81
N SER A 225 22.63 22.27 14.65
CA SER A 225 22.31 21.26 15.65
C SER A 225 21.92 21.93 16.96
N LYS A 226 20.65 21.79 17.36
CA LYS A 226 20.20 21.75 18.77
C LYS A 226 18.70 21.45 18.81
N VAL A 227 18.33 20.21 19.16
CA VAL A 227 17.34 19.88 20.20
C VAL A 227 17.66 18.46 20.74
N SER A 228 17.40 18.33 22.03
CA SER A 228 17.70 17.27 22.99
C SER A 228 16.81 16.02 22.86
N GLY A 229 17.41 14.84 22.98
CA GLY A 229 16.89 13.81 23.89
C GLY A 229 16.22 12.56 23.31
N THR A 230 16.89 11.80 22.45
CA THR A 230 16.77 10.32 22.35
C THR A 230 18.13 9.75 21.90
N ASN A 231 18.51 8.59 22.41
CA ASN A 231 19.83 7.97 22.24
C ASN A 231 20.01 7.29 20.86
N GLU A 232 19.33 7.79 19.83
CA GLU A 232 19.42 7.25 18.48
C GLU A 232 20.43 8.04 17.66
N LYS A 233 21.35 7.30 17.04
CA LYS A 233 22.37 7.88 16.18
C LYS A 233 21.65 8.53 14.99
N PRO A 234 21.84 9.83 14.72
CA PRO A 234 21.14 10.50 13.63
C PRO A 234 21.38 9.76 12.31
N MET A 235 20.29 9.54 11.57
CA MET A 235 20.32 8.85 10.29
C MET A 235 21.28 9.57 9.35
N ASN A 236 22.24 8.84 8.75
CA ASN A 236 23.25 9.44 7.88
C ASN A 236 22.63 9.77 6.50
N GLY A 237 21.97 10.92 6.33
CA GLY A 237 21.39 11.41 5.07
C GLY A 237 21.17 12.93 5.10
N PRO A 238 21.04 13.63 3.96
CA PRO A 238 20.54 15.00 3.97
C PRO A 238 19.08 14.98 4.48
N SER A 239 18.69 15.96 5.30
CA SER A 239 17.33 16.04 5.85
C SER A 239 16.58 17.27 5.38
N ILE A 240 15.26 17.18 5.32
CA ILE A 240 14.37 18.33 5.10
C ILE A 240 13.25 18.37 6.14
N GLU A 241 12.87 19.58 6.49
CA GLU A 241 11.81 19.86 7.45
C GLU A 241 10.41 19.85 6.79
N PRO A 242 9.33 19.73 7.59
CA PRO A 242 7.96 19.76 7.10
C PRO A 242 7.64 21.02 6.30
N ARG A 243 6.90 20.85 5.20
CA ARG A 243 6.19 21.94 4.51
C ARG A 243 4.94 22.35 5.28
N GLY A 244 4.26 21.38 5.90
CA GLY A 244 3.08 21.61 6.73
C GLY A 244 2.86 20.50 7.73
N VAL A 245 2.41 20.86 8.93
CA VAL A 245 2.02 19.93 10.00
C VAL A 245 0.55 20.18 10.32
N PHE A 246 -0.28 19.17 10.13
CA PHE A 246 -1.73 19.24 10.18
C PHE A 246 -2.23 18.56 11.45
N HIS A 247 -3.08 19.26 12.19
CA HIS A 247 -3.55 18.85 13.51
C HIS A 247 -5.07 18.73 13.49
N GLY A 248 -5.59 17.58 13.91
CA GLY A 248 -7.04 17.36 13.96
C GLY A 248 -7.46 15.96 14.41
N HIS A 249 -6.58 14.97 14.29
CA HIS A 249 -6.81 13.66 14.89
C HIS A 249 -6.63 13.69 16.41
N GLY A 250 -7.48 12.93 17.11
CA GLY A 250 -7.44 12.75 18.56
C GLY A 250 -6.52 11.61 19.02
N ALA A 251 -6.11 10.73 18.09
CA ALA A 251 -5.28 9.54 18.31
C ALA A 251 -4.38 9.30 17.08
N THR A 252 -3.73 8.13 16.99
CA THR A 252 -2.80 7.74 15.92
C THR A 252 -3.42 7.94 14.54
N VAL A 253 -2.62 8.42 13.59
CA VAL A 253 -3.01 8.45 12.17
C VAL A 253 -2.52 7.17 11.51
N GLU A 254 -3.45 6.33 11.06
CA GLU A 254 -3.18 4.98 10.53
C GLU A 254 -2.97 4.98 9.01
N ASP A 255 -3.64 5.87 8.29
CA ASP A 255 -3.46 5.99 6.84
C ASP A 255 -3.76 7.40 6.31
N VAL A 256 -3.13 7.72 5.19
CA VAL A 256 -3.23 9.01 4.47
C VAL A 256 -3.24 8.75 2.99
N THR A 257 -3.99 9.55 2.23
CA THR A 257 -3.95 9.51 0.76
C THR A 257 -4.21 10.88 0.16
N PHE A 258 -3.57 11.16 -0.97
CA PHE A 258 -3.79 12.40 -1.72
C PHE A 258 -5.08 12.34 -2.53
N CYS A 259 -5.67 13.50 -2.76
CA CYS A 259 -6.64 13.67 -3.82
C CYS A 259 -5.97 13.34 -5.17
N PRO A 260 -6.54 12.47 -6.02
CA PRO A 260 -5.91 12.06 -7.27
C PRO A 260 -5.64 13.21 -8.26
N SER A 261 -6.40 14.30 -8.15
CA SER A 261 -6.30 15.47 -9.03
C SER A 261 -5.57 16.67 -8.41
N SER A 262 -5.12 16.59 -7.15
CA SER A 262 -4.55 17.73 -6.43
C SER A 262 -3.53 17.32 -5.37
N ALA A 263 -2.34 17.91 -5.42
CA ALA A 263 -1.32 17.75 -4.37
C ALA A 263 -1.62 18.56 -3.09
N GLN A 264 -2.63 19.43 -3.11
CA GLN A 264 -2.97 20.27 -1.96
C GLN A 264 -4.13 19.71 -1.14
N GLU A 265 -4.92 18.81 -1.73
CA GLU A 265 -6.03 18.13 -1.05
C GLU A 265 -5.63 16.69 -0.71
N PHE A 266 -6.00 16.25 0.48
CA PHE A 266 -5.72 14.89 0.94
C PHE A 266 -6.68 14.52 2.05
N CYS A 267 -6.72 13.23 2.40
CA CYS A 267 -7.47 12.74 3.54
C CYS A 267 -6.63 11.82 4.40
N SER A 268 -7.08 11.65 5.64
CA SER A 268 -6.44 10.79 6.64
C SER A 268 -7.48 10.12 7.52
N VAL A 269 -7.08 8.99 8.10
CA VAL A 269 -7.88 8.19 9.01
C VAL A 269 -7.04 7.71 10.19
N GLY A 270 -7.69 7.36 11.31
CA GLY A 270 -6.97 6.93 12.50
C GLY A 270 -7.81 6.27 13.58
N ASP A 271 -7.17 6.00 14.71
CA ASP A 271 -7.73 5.35 15.91
C ASP A 271 -8.84 6.17 16.59
N ASP A 272 -8.97 7.45 16.24
CA ASP A 272 -10.06 8.30 16.73
C ASP A 272 -11.38 8.08 15.97
N SER A 273 -11.44 7.03 15.16
CA SER A 273 -12.58 6.66 14.31
C SER A 273 -13.02 7.77 13.35
N CYS A 274 -12.13 8.70 13.00
CA CYS A 274 -12.43 9.85 12.15
C CYS A 274 -11.87 9.69 10.73
N LEU A 275 -12.62 10.16 9.74
CA LEU A 275 -12.12 10.48 8.40
C LEU A 275 -11.99 11.99 8.29
N ILE A 276 -10.79 12.49 7.99
CA ILE A 276 -10.52 13.93 7.89
C ILE A 276 -10.08 14.27 6.47
N LEU A 277 -10.69 15.31 5.89
CA LEU A 277 -10.26 15.92 4.64
C LEU A 277 -9.55 17.24 4.92
N TRP A 278 -8.46 17.45 4.22
CA TRP A 278 -7.53 18.56 4.40
C TRP A 278 -7.33 19.31 3.09
N ASP A 279 -7.03 20.60 3.21
CA ASP A 279 -6.53 21.41 2.11
C ASP A 279 -5.36 22.26 2.61
N ALA A 280 -4.16 21.94 2.14
CA ALA A 280 -2.91 22.60 2.52
C ALA A 280 -2.90 24.11 2.24
N ARG A 281 -3.79 24.60 1.37
CA ARG A 281 -3.93 26.04 1.09
C ARG A 281 -4.75 26.78 2.13
N THR A 282 -5.59 26.07 2.87
CA THR A 282 -6.50 26.65 3.89
C THR A 282 -5.86 26.71 5.29
N GLY A 283 -4.71 26.06 5.46
CA GLY A 283 -3.96 26.02 6.71
C GLY A 283 -3.80 24.60 7.25
N SER A 284 -3.46 24.49 8.53
CA SER A 284 -3.13 23.23 9.20
C SER A 284 -4.31 22.55 9.93
N SER A 285 -5.53 23.06 9.76
CA SER A 285 -6.74 22.56 10.43
C SER A 285 -7.62 21.75 9.45
N PRO A 286 -8.47 20.84 9.95
CA PRO A 286 -9.41 20.09 9.12
C PRO A 286 -10.33 21.00 8.30
N VAL A 287 -10.53 20.67 7.03
CA VAL A 287 -11.59 21.30 6.20
C VAL A 287 -12.93 20.63 6.46
N VAL A 288 -12.90 19.29 6.53
CA VAL A 288 -14.04 18.46 6.91
C VAL A 288 -13.51 17.36 7.84
N LYS A 289 -14.20 17.14 8.97
CA LYS A 289 -13.91 16.04 9.89
C LYS A 289 -15.18 15.24 10.07
N VAL A 290 -15.21 14.02 9.54
CA VAL A 290 -16.31 13.07 9.75
C VAL A 290 -16.02 12.32 11.05
N GLU A 291 -16.68 12.73 12.12
CA GLU A 291 -16.56 12.07 13.41
C GLU A 291 -17.37 10.78 13.41
N LYS A 292 -16.85 9.73 14.04
CA LYS A 292 -17.48 8.39 14.04
C LYS A 292 -17.78 7.91 12.63
N ALA A 293 -16.81 8.10 11.73
CA ALA A 293 -16.86 7.56 10.38
C ALA A 293 -17.07 6.03 10.41
N HIS A 294 -16.57 5.36 11.45
CA HIS A 294 -16.84 3.96 11.80
C HIS A 294 -17.15 3.80 13.30
N ASN A 295 -17.47 2.57 13.72
CA ASN A 295 -17.73 2.23 15.12
C ASN A 295 -16.49 1.75 15.89
N ALA A 296 -15.32 1.74 15.23
CA ALA A 296 -14.02 1.42 15.80
C ALA A 296 -12.92 2.12 14.97
N ASP A 297 -11.66 1.84 15.28
CA ASP A 297 -10.46 2.39 14.65
C ASP A 297 -10.49 2.23 13.13
N LEU A 298 -10.06 3.25 12.39
CA LEU A 298 -9.90 3.15 10.93
C LEU A 298 -8.43 2.86 10.61
N HIS A 299 -8.17 1.79 9.88
CA HIS A 299 -6.80 1.36 9.55
C HIS A 299 -6.36 1.78 8.14
N CYS A 300 -7.30 2.01 7.23
CA CYS A 300 -6.96 2.27 5.83
C CYS A 300 -7.95 3.21 5.15
N VAL A 301 -7.44 3.98 4.18
CA VAL A 301 -8.21 4.88 3.34
C VAL A 301 -7.70 4.86 1.91
N ASP A 302 -8.59 4.91 0.93
CA ASP A 302 -8.21 5.12 -0.46
C ASP A 302 -9.19 6.02 -1.21
N TRP A 303 -8.64 6.86 -2.09
CA TRP A 303 -9.39 7.86 -2.85
C TRP A 303 -9.52 7.39 -4.30
N ASN A 304 -10.75 7.32 -4.80
CA ASN A 304 -11.01 6.79 -6.13
C ASN A 304 -10.28 7.62 -7.22
N PRO A 305 -9.37 7.00 -8.01
CA PRO A 305 -8.57 7.72 -9.00
C PRO A 305 -9.38 8.21 -10.21
N HIS A 306 -10.59 7.68 -10.42
CA HIS A 306 -11.46 7.99 -11.55
C HIS A 306 -12.63 8.91 -11.18
N ASP A 307 -13.13 8.83 -9.95
CA ASP A 307 -14.14 9.74 -9.40
C ASP A 307 -13.65 10.36 -8.10
N VAL A 308 -13.18 11.61 -8.19
CA VAL A 308 -12.66 12.38 -7.05
C VAL A 308 -13.67 12.57 -5.91
N ASN A 309 -14.95 12.22 -6.11
CA ASN A 309 -15.94 12.32 -5.05
C ASN A 309 -15.96 11.11 -4.11
N LEU A 310 -15.42 9.96 -4.53
CA LEU A 310 -15.55 8.70 -3.79
C LEU A 310 -14.31 8.38 -2.97
N ILE A 311 -14.52 8.07 -1.69
CA ILE A 311 -13.48 7.69 -0.72
C ILE A 311 -13.90 6.38 -0.05
N LEU A 312 -12.98 5.42 0.09
CA LEU A 312 -13.17 4.19 0.85
C LEU A 312 -12.40 4.26 2.16
N THR A 313 -12.99 3.69 3.21
CA THR A 313 -12.34 3.48 4.50
C THR A 313 -12.57 2.05 4.99
N GLY A 314 -11.56 1.45 5.63
CA GLY A 314 -11.66 0.16 6.31
C GLY A 314 -11.35 0.28 7.80
N SER A 315 -12.03 -0.53 8.62
CA SER A 315 -12.01 -0.39 10.07
C SER A 315 -11.88 -1.72 10.83
N ALA A 316 -11.44 -1.61 12.09
CA ALA A 316 -11.56 -2.65 13.12
C ALA A 316 -13.00 -3.08 13.41
N ASP A 317 -14.02 -2.34 12.95
CA ASP A 317 -15.43 -2.76 13.03
C ASP A 317 -15.83 -3.81 11.96
N ASN A 318 -14.85 -4.34 11.22
CA ASN A 318 -14.97 -5.33 10.15
C ASN A 318 -15.67 -4.84 8.89
N THR A 319 -16.01 -3.54 8.81
CA THR A 319 -16.72 -2.98 7.66
C THR A 319 -15.81 -2.13 6.78
N ILE A 320 -16.21 -2.01 5.52
CA ILE A 320 -15.70 -1.01 4.60
C ILE A 320 -16.82 0.00 4.37
N ARG A 321 -16.52 1.29 4.44
CA ARG A 321 -17.50 2.34 4.13
C ARG A 321 -17.04 3.16 2.93
N MET A 322 -17.99 3.48 2.06
CA MET A 322 -17.79 4.37 0.94
C MET A 322 -18.48 5.70 1.23
N PHE A 323 -17.73 6.78 1.12
CA PHE A 323 -18.21 8.14 1.30
C PHE A 323 -18.20 8.89 -0.02
N ASP A 324 -19.20 9.74 -0.21
CA ASP A 324 -19.19 10.76 -1.26
C ASP A 324 -18.88 12.09 -0.60
N ARG A 325 -17.73 12.69 -0.94
CA ARG A 325 -17.25 13.92 -0.32
C ARG A 325 -18.22 15.10 -0.48
N ARG A 326 -19.08 15.08 -1.50
CA ARG A 326 -20.10 16.13 -1.73
C ARG A 326 -21.20 16.10 -0.68
N ASN A 327 -21.40 14.95 -0.04
CA ASN A 327 -22.39 14.75 1.01
C ASN A 327 -21.81 14.94 2.42
N LEU A 328 -20.49 15.14 2.55
CA LEU A 328 -19.85 15.36 3.83
C LEU A 328 -20.05 16.82 4.24
N THR A 329 -20.63 17.04 5.42
CA THR A 329 -20.84 18.39 5.94
C THR A 329 -19.77 18.76 6.96
N SER A 330 -19.41 20.04 7.02
CA SER A 330 -18.48 20.58 8.03
C SER A 330 -18.99 20.44 9.48
N ALA A 331 -20.26 20.05 9.67
CA ALA A 331 -20.86 19.78 10.98
C ALA A 331 -20.54 18.37 11.53
N GLY A 332 -19.68 17.61 10.85
CA GLY A 332 -19.24 16.29 11.29
C GLY A 332 -20.23 15.15 11.03
N VAL A 333 -21.38 15.45 10.43
CA VAL A 333 -22.34 14.45 9.98
C VAL A 333 -22.01 14.07 8.54
N GLY A 334 -21.47 12.87 8.36
CA GLY A 334 -21.28 12.23 7.07
C GLY A 334 -21.74 10.78 7.16
N SER A 335 -22.87 10.45 6.55
CA SER A 335 -23.29 9.05 6.42
C SER A 335 -22.56 8.42 5.23
N PRO A 336 -22.07 7.17 5.34
CA PRO A 336 -21.54 6.47 4.18
C PRO A 336 -22.66 6.28 3.14
N VAL A 337 -22.31 6.40 1.86
CA VAL A 337 -23.20 6.06 0.74
C VAL A 337 -23.44 4.56 0.70
N HIS A 338 -22.44 3.77 1.09
CA HIS A 338 -22.57 2.32 1.21
C HIS A 338 -21.67 1.76 2.30
N THR A 339 -22.10 0.65 2.91
CA THR A 339 -21.31 -0.14 3.85
C THR A 339 -21.21 -1.56 3.32
N PHE A 340 -19.98 -2.05 3.12
CA PHE A 340 -19.72 -3.40 2.64
C PHE A 340 -19.39 -4.31 3.83
N GLU A 341 -20.18 -5.36 3.98
CA GLU A 341 -20.11 -6.31 5.10
C GLU A 341 -19.83 -7.71 4.55
N ALA A 342 -18.58 -8.14 4.62
CA ALA A 342 -18.17 -9.50 4.25
C ALA A 342 -16.97 -10.03 5.05
N HIS A 343 -16.16 -9.13 5.61
CA HIS A 343 -15.06 -9.51 6.49
C HIS A 343 -15.57 -9.87 7.88
N SER A 344 -14.88 -10.80 8.53
CA SER A 344 -15.18 -11.23 9.91
C SER A 344 -14.17 -10.73 10.95
N ALA A 345 -13.20 -9.93 10.52
CA ALA A 345 -12.17 -9.31 11.35
C ALA A 345 -11.75 -7.94 10.76
N ALA A 346 -10.83 -7.26 11.44
CA ALA A 346 -10.41 -5.89 11.12
C ALA A 346 -9.95 -5.76 9.66
N VAL A 347 -10.48 -4.76 8.96
CA VAL A 347 -10.10 -4.45 7.58
C VAL A 347 -8.83 -3.62 7.58
N LEU A 348 -7.75 -4.21 7.08
CA LEU A 348 -6.40 -3.64 7.13
C LEU A 348 -6.01 -2.87 5.88
N CYS A 349 -6.64 -3.16 4.74
CA CYS A 349 -6.34 -2.48 3.48
C CYS A 349 -7.57 -2.43 2.58
N VAL A 350 -7.74 -1.26 1.93
CA VAL A 350 -8.66 -1.05 0.81
C VAL A 350 -7.87 -0.40 -0.33
N GLN A 351 -8.12 -0.78 -1.57
CA GLN A 351 -7.48 -0.15 -2.71
C GLN A 351 -8.39 -0.16 -3.95
N TRP A 352 -8.64 1.01 -4.52
CA TRP A 352 -9.32 1.16 -5.80
C TRP A 352 -8.53 0.54 -6.94
N CYS A 353 -9.26 -0.04 -7.89
CA CYS A 353 -8.66 -0.51 -9.13
C CYS A 353 -8.23 0.70 -9.97
N PRO A 354 -6.96 0.74 -10.44
CA PRO A 354 -6.47 1.85 -11.24
C PRO A 354 -7.06 1.87 -12.66
N ASP A 355 -7.64 0.77 -13.14
CA ASP A 355 -8.21 0.69 -14.50
C ASP A 355 -9.73 0.70 -14.54
N LYS A 356 -10.38 0.20 -13.48
CA LYS A 356 -11.83 0.02 -13.43
C LYS A 356 -12.43 0.92 -12.37
N THR A 357 -13.21 1.89 -12.84
CA THR A 357 -13.80 2.97 -12.02
C THR A 357 -14.60 2.46 -10.82
N SER A 358 -15.28 1.32 -10.95
CA SER A 358 -16.19 0.77 -9.94
C SER A 358 -15.60 -0.31 -9.04
N VAL A 359 -14.38 -0.78 -9.33
CA VAL A 359 -13.81 -1.98 -8.72
C VAL A 359 -12.79 -1.60 -7.66
N PHE A 360 -12.81 -2.30 -6.54
CA PHE A 360 -11.78 -2.17 -5.50
C PHE A 360 -11.51 -3.51 -4.82
N GLY A 361 -10.34 -3.63 -4.19
CA GLY A 361 -9.96 -4.74 -3.35
C GLY A 361 -10.00 -4.38 -1.87
N SER A 362 -10.22 -5.37 -1.02
CA SER A 362 -10.05 -5.23 0.43
C SER A 362 -9.40 -6.48 1.04
N SER A 363 -8.63 -6.31 2.10
CA SER A 363 -8.10 -7.40 2.91
C SER A 363 -8.27 -7.14 4.39
N ALA A 364 -8.40 -8.21 5.17
CA ALA A 364 -8.59 -8.16 6.60
C ALA A 364 -7.73 -9.21 7.34
N GLU A 365 -7.72 -9.10 8.66
CA GLU A 365 -7.07 -10.07 9.57
C GLU A 365 -7.67 -11.48 9.50
N ASP A 366 -8.86 -11.62 8.91
CA ASP A 366 -9.50 -12.92 8.65
C ASP A 366 -8.78 -13.73 7.54
N GLY A 367 -7.73 -13.18 6.92
CA GLY A 367 -6.97 -13.84 5.86
C GLY A 367 -7.70 -13.89 4.53
N ILE A 368 -8.74 -13.08 4.37
CA ILE A 368 -9.57 -13.00 3.17
C ILE A 368 -9.22 -11.74 2.38
N LEU A 369 -9.11 -11.89 1.07
CA LEU A 369 -9.09 -10.82 0.09
C LEU A 369 -10.40 -10.83 -0.70
N ASN A 370 -11.12 -9.72 -0.68
CA ASN A 370 -12.35 -9.52 -1.44
C ASN A 370 -12.09 -8.55 -2.58
N ILE A 371 -12.69 -8.82 -3.74
CA ILE A 371 -12.79 -7.88 -4.87
C ILE A 371 -14.24 -7.51 -5.03
N TRP A 372 -14.49 -6.22 -5.09
CA TRP A 372 -15.80 -5.61 -5.12
C TRP A 372 -16.01 -4.86 -6.42
N ASP A 373 -17.26 -4.73 -6.83
CA ASP A 373 -17.72 -3.89 -7.92
C ASP A 373 -18.99 -3.17 -7.44
N TYR A 374 -18.84 -1.91 -7.04
CA TYR A 374 -19.94 -1.20 -6.37
C TYR A 374 -21.11 -0.91 -7.34
N GLU A 375 -20.88 -0.90 -8.66
CA GLU A 375 -21.96 -0.75 -9.64
C GLU A 375 -22.86 -2.00 -9.76
N LYS A 376 -22.45 -3.12 -9.15
CA LYS A 376 -23.28 -4.31 -9.04
C LYS A 376 -24.18 -4.29 -7.81
N ILE A 377 -24.01 -3.34 -6.90
CA ILE A 377 -24.93 -3.15 -5.77
C ILE A 377 -26.33 -2.83 -6.32
N GLY A 378 -27.34 -3.58 -5.88
CA GLY A 378 -28.74 -3.35 -6.27
C GLY A 378 -29.15 -3.89 -7.65
N LYS A 379 -28.21 -4.39 -8.47
CA LYS A 379 -28.56 -5.16 -9.68
C LYS A 379 -29.00 -6.55 -9.24
N LYS A 380 -30.28 -6.91 -9.44
CA LYS A 380 -30.77 -8.27 -9.19
C LYS A 380 -29.93 -9.25 -10.02
N GLN A 381 -29.25 -10.18 -9.35
CA GLN A 381 -28.71 -11.36 -10.01
C GLN A 381 -29.92 -12.16 -10.52
N GLU A 382 -30.10 -12.24 -11.84
CA GLU A 382 -30.99 -13.24 -12.44
C GLU A 382 -30.36 -14.61 -12.19
N ALA A 383 -30.61 -15.19 -11.02
CA ALA A 383 -30.13 -16.51 -10.68
C ALA A 383 -30.90 -17.56 -11.50
N VAL A 384 -30.27 -18.04 -12.57
CA VAL A 384 -30.66 -19.31 -13.20
C VAL A 384 -30.16 -20.44 -12.28
N GLY A 385 -31.03 -20.91 -11.41
CA GLY A 385 -30.95 -22.23 -10.78
C GLY A 385 -29.99 -22.38 -9.58
N SER A 386 -30.56 -22.93 -8.51
CA SER A 386 -29.95 -23.42 -7.26
C SER A 386 -29.56 -22.37 -6.20
N GLU A 387 -29.80 -22.74 -4.94
CA GLU A 387 -29.53 -22.00 -3.71
C GLU A 387 -28.04 -21.61 -3.60
N ALA A 388 -27.64 -20.53 -4.26
CA ALA A 388 -26.36 -19.89 -3.97
C ALA A 388 -26.48 -19.19 -2.59
N PRO A 389 -25.52 -19.38 -1.67
CA PRO A 389 -25.48 -18.61 -0.44
C PRO A 389 -25.49 -17.13 -0.81
N SER A 390 -26.29 -16.32 -0.09
CA SER A 390 -26.45 -14.89 -0.37
C SER A 390 -25.09 -14.19 -0.28
N SER A 391 -24.46 -13.97 -1.43
CA SER A 391 -23.22 -13.20 -1.48
C SER A 391 -23.53 -11.74 -1.16
N PRO A 392 -22.71 -11.06 -0.33
CA PRO A 392 -22.85 -9.63 -0.07
C PRO A 392 -22.96 -8.84 -1.39
N PRO A 393 -23.84 -7.82 -1.47
CA PRO A 393 -24.01 -7.01 -2.68
C PRO A 393 -22.68 -6.41 -3.15
N GLY A 394 -22.42 -6.48 -4.47
CA GLY A 394 -21.19 -5.95 -5.06
C GLY A 394 -19.96 -6.84 -4.89
N LEU A 395 -19.98 -7.91 -4.07
CA LEU A 395 -18.86 -8.85 -3.99
C LEU A 395 -18.73 -9.62 -5.30
N PHE A 396 -17.59 -9.43 -5.98
CA PHE A 396 -17.31 -10.00 -7.29
C PHE A 396 -16.44 -11.25 -7.20
N PHE A 397 -15.42 -11.24 -6.35
CA PHE A 397 -14.50 -12.35 -6.17
C PHE A 397 -13.97 -12.39 -4.73
N ARG A 398 -13.70 -13.58 -4.20
CA ARG A 398 -13.12 -13.77 -2.87
C ARG A 398 -12.00 -14.79 -2.93
N HIS A 399 -10.85 -14.42 -2.39
CA HIS A 399 -9.71 -15.30 -2.17
C HIS A 399 -9.49 -15.47 -0.67
N ALA A 400 -9.27 -16.71 -0.23
CA ALA A 400 -9.03 -17.07 1.16
C ALA A 400 -7.83 -18.03 1.23
N GLY A 401 -7.26 -18.16 2.43
CA GLY A 401 -6.11 -19.04 2.68
C GLY A 401 -4.81 -18.30 3.00
N HIS A 402 -4.88 -16.97 3.14
CA HIS A 402 -3.76 -16.19 3.66
C HIS A 402 -3.75 -16.27 5.18
N ARG A 403 -2.56 -16.33 5.79
CA ARG A 403 -2.42 -16.33 7.26
C ARG A 403 -2.55 -14.93 7.85
N LEU A 404 -2.00 -13.92 7.16
CA LEU A 404 -2.08 -12.50 7.48
C LEU A 404 -1.94 -11.70 6.17
N LEU A 405 -2.81 -10.73 5.91
CA LEU A 405 -2.77 -9.82 4.76
C LEU A 405 -2.70 -8.37 5.23
N THR A 406 -1.48 -7.83 5.29
CA THR A 406 -1.24 -6.45 5.76
C THR A 406 -1.22 -5.42 4.63
N SER A 407 -1.05 -5.84 3.38
CA SER A 407 -1.01 -4.93 2.23
C SER A 407 -1.54 -5.57 0.95
N ILE A 408 -2.30 -4.80 0.16
CA ILE A 408 -2.65 -5.11 -1.23
C ILE A 408 -1.92 -4.12 -2.15
N GLY A 409 -1.54 -4.60 -3.35
CA GLY A 409 -1.05 -3.75 -4.43
C GLY A 409 -1.79 -4.03 -5.73
N THR A 410 -2.58 -3.07 -6.20
CA THR A 410 -3.16 -3.09 -7.56
C THR A 410 -2.24 -2.37 -8.54
N HIS A 411 -2.21 -2.84 -9.79
CA HIS A 411 -1.47 -2.20 -10.89
C HIS A 411 -2.30 -2.24 -12.18
N PRO A 412 -2.16 -1.24 -13.07
CA PRO A 412 -2.81 -1.25 -14.38
C PRO A 412 -2.57 -2.53 -15.20
N ILE A 413 -3.61 -3.06 -15.84
CA ILE A 413 -3.50 -4.15 -16.82
C ILE A 413 -3.07 -3.55 -18.16
N PRO A 414 -1.86 -3.85 -18.66
CA PRO A 414 -1.37 -3.24 -19.90
C PRO A 414 -2.19 -3.69 -21.11
N GLY A 415 -2.78 -2.75 -21.84
CA GLY A 415 -3.48 -2.99 -23.11
C GLY A 415 -4.99 -3.17 -23.02
N GLN A 416 -5.63 -2.76 -21.92
CA GLN A 416 -7.07 -2.47 -21.90
C GLN A 416 -7.23 -0.94 -21.80
N SER A 417 -7.35 -0.29 -22.95
CA SER A 417 -7.79 1.12 -23.08
C SER A 417 -9.04 1.16 -23.92
#